data_AF-A0A6A2WXR9-F1
#
_entry.id   AF-A0A6A2WXR9-F1
#
_cell.length_a   1.000
_cell.length_b   1.000
_cell.length_c   1.000
_cell.angle_alpha   90.00
_cell.angle_beta   90.00
_cell.angle_gamma   90.00
#
_symmetry.space_group_name_H-M   'P 1'
#
loop_
_entity.id
_entity.type
_entity.pdbx_description
1 polymer ?
#
loop_
_entity_poly.entity_id
_entity_poly.type
_entity_poly.pdbx_seq_one_letter_code
_entity_poly.pdbx_strand_id
1 'polypeptide(L)'
;MLRNQDTCLYLRSLYIGKLSFSDIFDVDHFINVLRDKVSIVKELPRQYSWSTREYYASGIRATRIKTAPVHASADWYLRNVLPVMQSYGIAAISPFSHRLAFDKLPIKIQHLRRKVNFKALAFVPRIRLIGEILVHRLRYSSGKLQASGSEVLCENK
;
A
#
# COMPACT_ATOMS: atom_id res chain seq x y z
N MET A 1 30.64 15.32 -1.55
CA MET A 1 30.44 14.25 -0.55
C MET A 1 29.02 14.34 0.01
N LEU A 2 28.04 13.71 -0.63
CA LEU A 2 26.71 13.52 -0.02
C LEU A 2 26.71 12.12 0.60
N ARG A 3 27.05 12.05 1.89
CA ARG A 3 26.92 10.80 2.65
C ARG A 3 25.45 10.41 2.69
N ASN A 4 25.17 9.19 2.24
CA ASN A 4 23.89 8.50 2.37
C ASN A 4 23.33 8.69 3.79
N GLN A 5 22.37 9.60 3.94
CA GLN A 5 21.39 9.49 5.00
C GLN A 5 20.31 8.57 4.45
N ASP A 6 20.21 7.38 5.01
CA ASP A 6 19.23 6.36 4.65
C ASP A 6 17.83 6.94 4.73
N THR A 7 17.34 7.38 3.58
CA THR A 7 16.01 7.96 3.47
C THR A 7 15.01 6.82 3.55
N CYS A 8 14.38 6.69 4.71
CA CYS A 8 13.40 5.66 4.96
C CYS A 8 11.98 6.17 4.73
N LEU A 9 11.16 5.38 4.03
CA LEU A 9 9.72 5.54 4.03
C LEU A 9 9.17 4.92 5.31
N TYR A 10 8.53 5.73 6.12
CA TYR A 10 7.81 5.24 7.30
C TYR A 10 6.43 4.75 6.88
N LEU A 11 6.20 3.44 6.99
CA LEU A 11 4.86 2.85 6.85
C LEU A 11 4.08 3.14 8.13
N ARG A 12 3.61 4.38 8.27
CA ARG A 12 2.59 4.65 9.27
C ARG A 12 1.31 3.99 8.82
N SER A 13 0.65 3.30 9.75
CA SER A 13 -0.71 2.75 9.64
C SER A 13 -1.59 3.56 8.69
N LEU A 14 -1.63 3.14 7.42
CA LEU A 14 -2.50 3.72 6.41
C LEU A 14 -3.87 3.11 6.68
N TYR A 15 -4.77 3.91 7.25
CA TYR A 15 -6.13 3.43 7.53
C TYR A 15 -6.97 3.52 6.26
N ILE A 16 -7.53 2.38 5.84
CA ILE A 16 -8.59 2.31 4.85
C ILE A 16 -9.89 2.15 5.64
N GLY A 17 -10.50 3.29 6.00
CA GLY A 17 -11.65 3.32 6.91
C GLY A 17 -11.26 2.88 8.32
N LYS A 18 -11.78 1.74 8.78
CA LYS A 18 -11.48 1.15 10.10
C LYS A 18 -10.31 0.17 10.10
N LEU A 19 -9.85 -0.26 8.92
CA LEU A 19 -8.77 -1.24 8.78
C LEU A 19 -7.43 -0.53 8.63
N SER A 20 -6.42 -1.03 9.33
CA SER A 20 -5.03 -0.64 9.11
C SER A 20 -4.45 -1.32 7.87
N PHE A 21 -3.34 -0.79 7.36
CA PHE A 21 -2.62 -1.40 6.24
C PHE A 21 -2.22 -2.85 6.52
N SER A 22 -1.78 -3.15 7.76
CA SER A 22 -1.40 -4.49 8.21
C SER A 22 -2.57 -5.46 8.33
N ASP A 23 -3.81 -4.97 8.45
CA ASP A 23 -4.98 -5.85 8.48
C ASP A 23 -5.32 -6.40 7.09
N ILE A 24 -4.83 -5.74 6.04
CA ILE A 24 -5.15 -6.05 4.64
C ILE A 24 -3.94 -6.67 3.95
N PHE A 25 -2.76 -6.08 4.13
CA PHE A 25 -1.55 -6.47 3.41
C PHE A 25 -0.49 -7.04 4.34
N ASP A 26 0.26 -8.01 3.82
CA ASP A 26 1.45 -8.56 4.47
C ASP A 26 2.57 -7.51 4.44
N VAL A 27 2.79 -6.86 5.58
CA VAL A 27 3.76 -5.77 5.74
C VAL A 27 5.20 -6.27 5.61
N ASP A 28 5.49 -7.48 6.10
CA ASP A 28 6.84 -8.05 6.04
C ASP A 28 7.21 -8.42 4.61
N HIS A 29 6.28 -9.03 3.87
CA HIS A 29 6.43 -9.24 2.44
C HIS A 29 6.61 -7.92 1.70
N PHE A 30 5.79 -6.91 2.01
CA PHE A 30 5.88 -5.60 1.37
C PHE A 30 7.26 -4.94 1.56
N ILE A 31 7.79 -4.94 2.79
CA ILE A 31 9.12 -4.40 3.11
C ILE A 31 10.20 -5.22 2.38
N ASN A 32 10.13 -6.56 2.45
CA ASN A 32 11.14 -7.42 1.84
C ASN A 32 11.19 -7.29 0.31
N VAL A 33 10.04 -7.21 -0.37
CA VAL A 33 9.98 -7.02 -1.83
C VAL A 33 10.57 -5.68 -2.26
N LEU A 34 10.48 -4.65 -1.42
CA LEU A 34 10.91 -3.30 -1.75
C LEU A 34 12.31 -2.92 -1.23
N ARG A 35 12.93 -3.76 -0.40
CA ARG A 35 14.20 -3.48 0.29
C ARG A 35 15.33 -2.94 -0.60
N ASP A 36 15.45 -3.44 -1.84
CA ASP A 36 16.51 -3.02 -2.77
C ASP A 36 16.17 -1.75 -3.56
N LYS A 37 14.96 -1.20 -3.36
CA LYS A 37 14.44 -0.02 -4.07
C LYS A 37 14.19 1.16 -3.16
N VAL A 38 13.68 0.91 -1.97
CA VAL A 38 13.38 1.92 -0.94
C VAL A 38 13.59 1.29 0.43
N SER A 39 14.17 2.04 1.37
CA SER A 39 14.23 1.63 2.76
C SER A 39 12.88 1.90 3.41
N ILE A 40 12.33 0.91 4.12
CA ILE A 40 11.01 1.02 4.73
C ILE A 40 11.10 0.57 6.19
N VAL A 41 10.61 1.40 7.10
CA VAL A 41 10.61 1.11 8.54
C VAL A 41 9.19 1.06 9.10
N LYS A 42 8.96 0.11 10.02
CA LYS A 42 7.67 -0.05 10.72
C LYS A 42 7.47 0.97 11.83
N GLU A 43 8.57 1.46 12.40
CA GLU A 43 8.59 2.43 13.49
C GLU A 43 9.60 3.53 13.20
N LEU A 44 9.29 4.75 13.64
CA LEU A 44 10.22 5.87 13.51
C LEU A 44 11.33 5.77 14.56
N PRO A 45 12.57 6.19 14.22
CA PRO A 45 13.62 6.38 15.21
C PRO A 45 13.16 7.28 16.38
N ARG A 46 13.67 7.02 17.59
CA ARG A 46 13.24 7.71 18.82
C ARG A 46 13.25 9.24 18.71
N GLN A 47 14.23 9.81 17.99
CA GLN A 47 14.34 11.26 17.75
C GLN A 47 13.16 11.87 16.96
N TYR A 48 12.38 11.04 16.26
CA TYR A 48 11.19 11.43 15.50
C TYR A 48 9.89 10.85 16.07
N SER A 49 9.92 10.31 17.30
CA SER A 49 8.74 9.74 17.97
C SER A 49 7.59 10.73 18.14
N TRP A 50 7.90 12.03 18.24
CA TRP A 50 6.94 13.13 18.28
C TRP A 50 6.12 13.30 16.98
N SER A 51 6.54 12.68 15.87
CA SER A 51 5.93 12.81 14.54
C SER A 51 4.62 12.02 14.41
N THR A 52 3.67 12.29 15.30
CA THR A 52 2.40 11.58 15.42
C THR A 52 1.29 12.21 14.57
N ARG A 53 0.18 11.49 14.35
CA ARG A 53 -0.94 11.96 13.53
C ARG A 53 -1.62 13.11 14.29
N GLU A 54 -1.69 12.96 15.60
CA GLU A 54 -2.20 13.89 16.58
C GLU A 54 -1.35 15.16 16.57
N TYR A 55 -0.01 15.03 16.58
CA TYR A 55 0.92 16.15 16.45
C TYR A 55 0.69 16.98 15.18
N TYR A 56 0.40 16.28 14.06
CA TYR A 56 0.09 16.92 12.78
C TYR A 56 -1.34 17.44 12.71
N ALA A 57 -2.30 16.83 13.41
CA ALA A 57 -3.70 17.25 13.43
C ALA A 57 -3.91 18.54 14.24
N SER A 58 -3.09 18.77 15.26
CA SER A 58 -3.26 19.89 16.19
C SER A 58 -2.81 21.26 15.65
N GLY A 59 -2.19 21.33 14.46
CA GLY A 59 -1.73 22.61 13.93
C GLY A 59 -0.91 22.54 12.65
N ILE A 60 -0.45 23.70 12.20
CA ILE A 60 0.48 23.84 11.07
C ILE A 60 1.89 23.53 11.57
N ARG A 61 2.59 22.63 10.87
CA ARG A 61 3.95 22.20 11.23
C ARG A 61 4.85 22.38 10.02
N ALA A 62 6.07 22.86 10.24
CA ALA A 62 7.06 23.02 9.17
C ALA A 62 7.41 21.69 8.48
N THR A 63 7.31 20.58 9.22
CA THR A 63 7.52 19.22 8.68
C THR A 63 6.30 18.64 7.98
N ARG A 64 5.15 19.35 7.95
CA ARG A 64 3.92 18.86 7.31
C ARG A 64 3.65 19.55 5.98
N ILE A 65 3.65 18.77 4.91
CA ILE A 65 3.43 19.25 3.55
C ILE A 65 2.00 18.90 3.11
N LYS A 66 1.15 19.93 2.99
CA LYS A 66 -0.25 19.80 2.56
C LYS A 66 -0.52 20.20 1.11
N THR A 67 0.41 20.94 0.53
CA THR A 67 0.25 21.70 -0.72
C THR A 67 0.56 20.90 -1.98
N ALA A 68 0.82 19.59 -1.87
CA ALA A 68 1.07 18.75 -3.03
C ALA A 68 -0.13 18.76 -3.98
N PRO A 69 0.07 19.22 -5.24
CA PRO A 69 -0.98 19.20 -6.25
C PRO A 69 -1.48 17.78 -6.50
N VAL A 70 -2.71 17.68 -7.00
CA VAL A 70 -3.17 16.44 -7.64
C VAL A 70 -2.28 16.21 -8.87
N HIS A 71 -1.78 14.99 -9.04
CA HIS A 71 -0.82 14.65 -10.10
C HIS A 71 0.47 15.49 -10.09
N ALA A 72 1.02 15.80 -8.91
CA ALA A 72 2.30 16.48 -8.80
C ALA A 72 3.42 15.71 -9.54
N SER A 73 4.27 16.45 -10.26
CA SER A 73 5.43 15.88 -10.95
C SER A 73 6.48 15.40 -9.95
N ALA A 74 7.40 14.55 -10.40
CA ALA A 74 8.55 14.15 -9.58
C ALA A 74 9.36 15.38 -9.11
N ASP A 75 9.54 16.38 -9.99
CA ASP A 75 10.25 17.62 -9.68
C ASP A 75 9.55 18.46 -8.61
N TRP A 76 8.23 18.35 -8.49
CA TRP A 76 7.52 19.01 -7.41
C TRP A 76 7.95 18.45 -6.04
N TYR A 77 8.09 17.12 -5.92
CA TYR A 77 8.60 16.50 -4.69
C TYR A 77 10.05 16.90 -4.41
N LEU A 78 10.90 16.95 -5.44
CA LEU A 78 12.29 17.41 -5.29
C LEU A 78 12.37 18.88 -4.83
N ARG A 79 11.46 19.75 -5.28
CA ARG A 79 11.48 21.16 -4.89
C ARG A 79 10.78 21.47 -3.56
N ASN A 80 9.79 20.68 -3.17
CA ASN A 80 8.92 21.01 -2.03
C ASN A 80 9.09 20.07 -0.84
N VAL A 81 9.52 18.83 -1.06
CA VAL A 81 9.62 17.80 -0.01
C VAL A 81 11.06 17.57 0.38
N LEU A 82 11.97 17.46 -0.60
CA LEU A 82 13.38 17.23 -0.33
C LEU A 82 14.01 18.31 0.59
N PRO A 83 13.74 19.62 0.43
CA PRO A 83 14.31 20.62 1.34
C PRO A 83 13.82 20.46 2.78
N VAL A 84 12.55 20.08 2.99
CA VAL A 84 12.00 19.82 4.33
C VAL A 84 12.68 18.60 4.94
N MET A 85 12.89 17.53 4.16
CA MET A 85 13.61 16.35 4.63
C MET A 85 15.07 16.65 4.96
N GLN A 86 15.75 17.47 4.16
CA GLN A 86 17.14 17.86 4.42
C GLN A 86 17.27 18.73 5.68
N SER A 87 16.31 19.62 5.94
CA SER A 87 16.35 20.52 7.10
C SER A 87 15.94 19.86 8.41
N TYR A 88 14.93 18.99 8.39
CA TYR A 88 14.33 18.42 9.62
C TYR A 88 14.58 16.92 9.79
N GLY A 89 15.11 16.24 8.77
CA GLY A 89 15.27 14.78 8.72
C GLY A 89 13.97 14.01 8.53
N ILE A 90 12.81 14.68 8.58
CA ILE A 90 11.49 14.07 8.42
C ILE A 90 10.51 15.02 7.73
N ALA A 91 9.68 14.46 6.85
CA ALA A 91 8.57 15.17 6.21
C ALA A 91 7.31 14.30 6.22
N ALA A 92 6.18 14.88 6.67
CA ALA A 92 4.87 14.27 6.63
C ALA A 92 4.05 14.88 5.50
N ILE A 93 3.77 14.10 4.46
CA ILE A 93 2.97 14.53 3.31
C ILE A 93 1.51 14.14 3.58
N SER A 94 0.54 15.02 3.35
CA SER A 94 -0.89 14.67 3.53
C SER A 94 -1.82 15.61 2.76
N PRO A 95 -3.00 15.17 2.27
CA PRO A 95 -3.43 13.79 2.03
C PRO A 95 -2.51 13.01 1.07
N PHE A 96 -2.78 11.71 0.83
CA PHE A 96 -1.99 10.85 -0.08
C PHE A 96 -2.75 10.42 -1.34
N SER A 97 -3.96 10.93 -1.58
CA SER A 97 -4.78 10.57 -2.74
C SER A 97 -4.26 11.22 -4.03
N HIS A 98 -3.87 10.39 -5.00
CA HIS A 98 -3.56 10.74 -6.40
C HIS A 98 -2.49 11.83 -6.63
N ARG A 99 -1.49 11.93 -5.74
CA ARG A 99 -0.54 13.06 -5.74
C ARG A 99 0.68 12.93 -6.64
N LEU A 100 0.98 11.76 -7.17
CA LEU A 100 2.05 11.60 -8.16
C LEU A 100 1.46 11.50 -9.56
N ALA A 101 1.99 12.28 -10.51
CA ALA A 101 1.58 12.29 -11.91
C ALA A 101 1.53 10.86 -12.50
N PHE A 102 0.60 10.64 -13.42
CA PHE A 102 0.49 9.35 -14.10
C PHE A 102 1.43 9.26 -15.30
N ASP A 103 1.54 10.35 -16.05
CA ASP A 103 2.33 10.51 -17.25
C ASP A 103 3.73 11.08 -16.95
N LYS A 104 4.64 10.91 -17.92
CA LYS A 104 6.00 11.51 -17.94
C LYS A 104 6.87 11.24 -16.70
N LEU A 105 6.57 10.19 -15.94
CA LEU A 105 7.42 9.79 -14.83
C LEU A 105 8.73 9.16 -15.31
N PRO A 106 9.85 9.41 -14.63
CA PRO A 106 11.09 8.66 -14.86
C PRO A 106 10.85 7.15 -14.81
N ILE A 107 11.50 6.40 -15.71
CA ILE A 107 11.29 4.95 -15.89
C ILE A 107 11.45 4.16 -14.58
N LYS A 108 12.42 4.56 -13.73
CA LYS A 108 12.66 3.93 -12.42
C LYS A 108 11.45 4.06 -11.49
N ILE A 109 10.77 5.22 -11.50
CA ILE A 109 9.58 5.47 -10.69
C ILE A 109 8.39 4.67 -11.23
N GLN A 110 8.23 4.60 -12.55
CA GLN A 110 7.20 3.75 -13.16
C GLN A 110 7.40 2.27 -12.82
N HIS A 111 8.63 1.77 -12.87
CA HIS A 111 8.97 0.40 -12.47
C HIS A 111 8.69 0.15 -10.99
N LEU A 112 9.02 1.10 -10.12
CA LEU A 112 8.68 1.01 -8.70
C LEU A 112 7.16 0.94 -8.49
N ARG A 113 6.38 1.81 -9.14
CA ARG A 113 4.91 1.79 -9.10
C ARG A 113 4.35 0.43 -9.52
N ARG A 114 4.83 -0.13 -10.64
CA ARG A 114 4.43 -1.46 -11.12
C ARG A 114 4.82 -2.55 -10.11
N LYS A 115 6.03 -2.52 -9.56
CA LYS A 115 6.50 -3.48 -8.56
C LYS A 115 5.65 -3.43 -7.29
N VAL A 116 5.30 -2.23 -6.82
CA VAL A 116 4.42 -2.05 -5.67
C VAL A 116 3.05 -2.68 -5.93
N ASN A 117 2.39 -2.29 -7.03
CA ASN A 117 1.02 -2.71 -7.32
C ASN A 117 0.87 -4.22 -7.58
N PHE A 118 1.85 -4.85 -8.24
CA PHE A 118 1.71 -6.24 -8.67
C PHE A 118 2.49 -7.25 -7.82
N LYS A 119 3.51 -6.82 -7.07
CA LYS A 119 4.39 -7.74 -6.34
C LYS A 119 4.44 -7.46 -4.84
N ALA A 120 4.48 -6.20 -4.42
CA ALA A 120 4.66 -5.86 -3.01
C ALA A 120 3.35 -5.91 -2.21
N LEU A 121 2.23 -5.49 -2.80
CA LEU A 121 0.92 -5.52 -2.16
C LEU A 121 0.33 -6.94 -2.18
N ALA A 122 0.82 -7.81 -1.30
CA ALA A 122 0.24 -9.13 -1.06
C ALA A 122 -0.77 -9.06 0.08
N PHE A 123 -1.95 -9.67 -0.09
CA PHE A 123 -2.93 -9.77 0.98
C PHE A 123 -2.43 -10.66 2.12
N VAL A 124 -2.88 -10.39 3.35
CA VAL A 124 -2.64 -11.27 4.50
C VAL A 124 -3.21 -12.68 4.26
N PRO A 125 -2.63 -13.74 4.88
CA PRO A 125 -3.00 -15.14 4.59
C PRO A 125 -4.50 -15.42 4.68
N ARG A 126 -5.20 -14.83 5.66
CA ARG A 126 -6.64 -14.99 5.84
C ARG A 126 -7.45 -14.51 4.62
N ILE A 127 -7.10 -13.36 4.05
CA ILE A 127 -7.78 -12.82 2.86
C ILE A 127 -7.45 -13.66 1.63
N ARG A 128 -6.19 -14.10 1.49
CA ARG A 128 -5.77 -14.98 0.40
C ARG A 128 -6.53 -16.30 0.38
N LEU A 129 -6.66 -16.94 1.54
CA LEU A 129 -7.40 -18.19 1.70
C LEU A 129 -8.86 -18.06 1.25
N ILE A 130 -9.53 -16.97 1.65
CA ILE A 130 -10.91 -16.70 1.22
C ILE A 130 -10.97 -16.53 -0.30
N GLY A 131 -10.00 -15.80 -0.88
CA GLY A 131 -9.89 -15.63 -2.33
C GLY A 131 -9.66 -16.96 -3.06
N GLU A 132 -8.79 -17.83 -2.55
CA GLU A 132 -8.51 -19.15 -3.11
C GLU A 132 -9.74 -20.06 -3.07
N ILE A 133 -10.47 -20.07 -1.94
CA ILE A 133 -11.74 -20.80 -1.80
C ILE A 133 -12.76 -20.31 -2.83
N LEU A 134 -12.89 -18.98 -2.99
CA LEU A 134 -13.82 -18.39 -3.95
C LEU A 134 -13.47 -18.80 -5.39
N VAL A 135 -12.19 -18.66 -5.76
CA VAL A 135 -11.70 -19.06 -7.09
C VAL A 135 -11.90 -20.55 -7.33
N HIS A 136 -11.61 -21.39 -6.34
CA HIS A 136 -11.82 -22.84 -6.42
C HIS A 136 -13.30 -23.16 -6.66
N ARG A 137 -14.21 -22.56 -5.89
CA ARG A 137 -15.65 -22.74 -6.09
C ARG A 137 -16.07 -22.30 -7.49
N LEU A 138 -15.66 -21.13 -7.96
CA LEU A 138 -16.04 -20.63 -9.29
C LEU A 138 -15.51 -21.51 -10.44
N ARG A 139 -14.33 -22.11 -10.29
CA ARG A 139 -13.73 -22.97 -11.32
C ARG A 139 -14.30 -24.39 -11.33
N TYR A 140 -14.63 -24.94 -10.16
CA TYR A 140 -15.01 -26.35 -10.02
C TYR A 140 -16.48 -26.59 -9.63
N SER A 141 -17.29 -25.55 -9.45
CA SER A 141 -18.74 -25.64 -9.19
C SER A 141 -19.56 -26.07 -10.41
N SER A 142 -19.05 -25.92 -11.64
CA SER A 142 -19.82 -26.17 -12.87
C SER A 142 -19.87 -27.65 -13.28
N GLY A 143 -19.30 -28.57 -12.49
CA GLY A 143 -19.27 -30.01 -12.80
C GLY A 143 -20.23 -30.90 -11.99
N LYS A 144 -21.02 -30.33 -11.06
CA LYS A 144 -21.95 -31.11 -10.21
C LYS A 144 -23.38 -30.56 -10.22
N LEU A 145 -23.90 -30.29 -11.42
CA LEU A 145 -25.32 -30.03 -11.60
C LEU A 145 -25.91 -30.76 -12.81
N GLN A 146 -25.57 -32.03 -13.03
CA GLN A 146 -26.42 -33.01 -13.71
C GLN A 146 -26.04 -34.43 -13.29
N ALA A 147 -26.88 -35.05 -12.44
CA ALA A 147 -27.25 -36.47 -12.41
C ALA A 147 -28.05 -36.77 -11.14
N SER A 148 -29.17 -36.08 -10.97
CA SER A 148 -30.30 -36.59 -10.20
C SER A 148 -31.57 -35.98 -10.80
N GLY A 149 -31.73 -36.20 -12.10
CA GLY A 149 -33.01 -36.06 -12.79
C GLY A 149 -33.79 -37.36 -12.58
N SER A 150 -35.00 -37.19 -12.08
CA SER A 150 -36.03 -38.18 -11.79
C SER A 150 -36.35 -39.09 -12.97
N GLU A 151 -36.65 -40.36 -12.68
CA GLU A 151 -37.88 -41.09 -13.08
C GLU A 151 -37.72 -42.59 -12.85
N VAL A 152 -38.46 -43.14 -11.89
CA VAL A 152 -39.35 -44.29 -12.14
C VAL A 152 -40.57 -44.14 -11.21
N LEU A 153 -41.68 -43.70 -11.78
CA LEU A 153 -43.03 -44.01 -11.32
C LEU A 153 -43.51 -45.17 -12.20
N CYS A 154 -43.84 -46.33 -11.60
CA CYS A 154 -44.85 -47.28 -12.09
C CYS A 154 -45.16 -48.31 -10.99
N GLU A 155 -46.19 -48.00 -10.21
CA GLU A 155 -47.33 -48.82 -9.78
C GLU A 155 -47.31 -50.37 -9.81
N ASN A 156 -48.01 -50.93 -8.79
CA ASN A 156 -48.74 -52.21 -8.69
C ASN A 156 -48.00 -53.51 -8.27
N LYS A 157 -48.12 -53.91 -7.00
CA LYS A 157 -49.16 -54.85 -6.49
C LYS A 157 -49.09 -55.02 -4.97
#